data_AF-A0A7Y9G6U5-F1
#
_entry.id   AF-A0A7Y9G6U5-F1
#
_cell.length_a   1.000
_cell.length_b   1.000
_cell.length_c   1.000
_cell.angle_alpha   90.00
_cell.angle_beta   90.00
_cell.angle_gamma   90.00
#
_symmetry.space_group_name_H-M   'P 1'
#
loop_
_entity.id
_entity.type
_entity.pdbx_description
1 polymer ?
#
loop_
_entity_poly.entity_id
_entity_poly.type
_entity_poly.pdbx_seq_one_letter_code
_entity_poly.pdbx_strand_id
1 'polypeptide(L)'
;MLTMLATQAAAMHPGGWHDGDAPAFWPVFPITFGLFWLAVLGTAFYLIRRRMHDGAAAAGAAADPMTKARSVLAERFARGEIDEDEYHVRMSALRNGD
;
A
#
# COMPACT_ATOMS: atom_id res chain seq x y z
N MET A 1 50.52 27.44 25.36
CA MET A 1 50.12 27.44 23.93
C MET A 1 49.01 26.44 23.62
N LEU A 2 48.89 25.31 24.32
CA LEU A 2 47.80 24.33 24.14
C LEU A 2 46.42 24.78 24.63
N THR A 3 46.34 25.72 25.58
CA THR A 3 45.06 26.24 26.12
C THR A 3 44.34 27.23 25.19
N MET A 4 45.05 27.87 24.25
CA MET A 4 44.42 28.83 23.33
C MET A 4 43.67 28.15 22.16
N LEU A 5 44.05 26.92 21.80
CA LEU A 5 43.39 26.16 20.74
C LEU A 5 42.01 25.60 21.18
N ALA A 6 41.86 25.26 22.46
CA ALA A 6 40.60 24.78 23.01
C ALA A 6 39.51 25.87 23.00
N THR A 7 39.90 27.14 23.15
CA THR A 7 38.99 28.29 23.08
C THR A 7 38.51 28.56 21.65
N GLN A 8 39.32 28.21 20.64
CA GLN A 8 39.01 28.46 19.23
C GLN A 8 38.05 27.42 18.63
N ALA A 9 38.06 26.18 19.15
CA ALA A 9 37.11 25.15 18.74
C ALA A 9 35.66 25.43 19.20
N ALA A 10 35.48 26.15 20.30
CA ALA A 10 34.17 26.59 20.77
C ALA A 10 33.56 27.71 19.89
N ALA A 11 34.38 28.43 19.12
CA ALA A 11 33.94 29.49 18.21
C ALA A 11 33.40 28.97 16.87
N MET A 12 33.60 27.69 16.54
CA MET A 12 33.02 27.04 15.37
C MET A 12 31.76 26.23 15.72
N HIS A 13 30.98 26.70 16.69
CA HIS A 13 29.61 26.24 16.80
C HIS A 13 28.83 26.85 15.62
N PRO A 14 28.26 26.06 14.69
CA PRO A 14 27.34 26.61 13.69
C PRO A 14 26.29 27.38 14.47
N GLY A 15 26.17 28.68 14.17
CA GLY A 15 25.36 29.63 14.94
C GLY A 15 24.03 29.01 15.32
N GLY A 16 23.77 28.92 16.62
CA GLY A 16 22.48 28.45 17.09
C GLY A 16 21.39 29.36 16.54
N TRP A 17 20.18 28.83 16.40
CA TRP A 17 18.94 29.58 16.11
C TRP A 17 18.60 30.67 17.16
N HIS A 18 19.56 31.04 18.01
CA HIS A 18 19.41 31.92 19.15
C HIS A 18 19.79 33.39 18.86
N ASP A 19 20.49 33.67 17.76
CA ASP A 19 21.11 35.00 17.55
C ASP A 19 20.47 35.86 16.44
N GLY A 20 19.29 35.53 15.93
CA GLY A 20 18.57 36.41 15.01
C GLY A 20 17.32 35.78 14.44
N ASP A 21 16.18 36.41 14.71
CA ASP A 21 14.82 36.16 14.20
C ASP A 21 14.69 34.97 13.25
N ALA A 22 14.06 33.90 13.75
CA ALA A 22 13.63 32.80 12.87
C ALA A 22 12.84 33.39 11.71
N PRO A 23 13.15 33.04 10.44
CA PRO A 23 12.47 33.61 9.30
C PRO A 23 10.96 33.44 9.45
N ALA A 24 10.16 34.45 9.10
CA ALA A 24 8.71 34.43 9.32
C ALA A 24 8.00 33.20 8.71
N PHE A 25 8.63 32.53 7.75
CA PHE A 25 8.16 31.30 7.11
C PHE A 25 8.57 29.99 7.82
N TRP A 26 9.33 30.04 8.91
CA TRP A 26 9.78 28.86 9.66
C TRP A 26 8.65 27.85 9.96
N PRO A 27 7.45 28.26 10.39
CA PRO A 27 6.35 27.33 10.64
C PRO A 27 5.74 26.72 9.37
N VAL A 28 5.89 27.38 8.22
CA VAL A 28 5.30 26.95 6.95
C VAL A 28 5.90 25.63 6.50
N PHE A 29 7.22 25.44 6.69
CA PHE A 29 7.90 24.21 6.28
C PHE A 29 7.36 22.95 6.99
N PRO A 30 7.35 22.82 8.33
CA PRO A 30 6.84 21.63 8.99
C PRO A 30 5.34 21.42 8.78
N ILE A 31 4.55 22.50 8.66
CA ILE A 31 3.12 22.40 8.37
C ILE A 31 2.88 21.83 6.97
N THR A 32 3.50 22.42 5.95
CA THR A 32 3.35 21.95 4.56
C THR A 32 3.89 20.53 4.38
N PHE A 33 5.02 20.21 5.02
CA PHE A 33 5.58 18.86 5.03
C PHE A 33 4.66 17.85 5.70
N GLY A 34 4.07 18.20 6.85
CA GLY A 34 3.09 17.36 7.54
C GLY A 34 1.82 17.14 6.70
N LEU A 35 1.29 18.20 6.09
CA LEU A 35 0.14 18.13 5.18
C LEU A 35 0.44 17.29 3.95
N PHE A 36 1.64 17.41 3.38
CA PHE A 36 2.08 16.60 2.25
C PHE A 36 2.06 15.11 2.61
N TRP A 37 2.65 14.71 3.74
CA TRP A 37 2.63 13.32 4.18
C TRP A 37 1.23 12.83 4.53
N LEU A 38 0.39 13.65 5.18
CA LEU A 38 -1.02 13.31 5.40
C LEU A 38 -1.77 13.07 4.09
N ALA A 39 -1.54 13.90 3.07
CA ALA A 39 -2.13 13.72 1.75
C ALA A 39 -1.62 12.44 1.07
N VAL A 40 -0.31 12.17 1.12
CA VAL A 40 0.30 10.96 0.55
C VAL A 40 -0.24 9.70 1.24
N LEU A 41 -0.17 9.63 2.57
CA LEU A 41 -0.67 8.48 3.34
C LEU A 41 -2.18 8.33 3.20
N GLY A 42 -2.93 9.44 3.27
CA GLY A 42 -4.38 9.44 3.12
C GLY A 42 -4.80 8.96 1.73
N THR A 43 -4.13 9.43 0.67
CA THR A 43 -4.38 8.98 -0.70
C THR A 43 -4.00 7.52 -0.89
N ALA A 44 -2.82 7.10 -0.43
CA ALA A 44 -2.40 5.71 -0.51
C ALA A 44 -3.40 4.79 0.22
N PHE A 45 -3.78 5.14 1.44
CA PHE A 45 -4.76 4.41 2.23
C PHE A 45 -6.14 4.39 1.56
N TYR A 46 -6.60 5.53 1.03
CA TYR A 46 -7.85 5.62 0.28
C TYR A 46 -7.85 4.74 -0.97
N LEU A 47 -6.77 4.76 -1.76
CA LEU A 47 -6.64 3.94 -2.96
C LEU A 47 -6.57 2.46 -2.63
N ILE A 48 -5.82 2.07 -1.59
CA ILE A 48 -5.79 0.69 -1.09
C ILE A 48 -7.18 0.27 -0.63
N ARG A 49 -7.85 1.08 0.20
CA ARG A 49 -9.19 0.75 0.71
C ARG A 49 -10.24 0.70 -0.39
N ARG A 50 -10.17 1.59 -1.37
CA ARG A 50 -11.04 1.57 -2.56
C ARG A 50 -10.81 0.31 -3.38
N ARG A 51 -9.55 -0.02 -3.68
CA ARG A 51 -9.21 -1.23 -4.42
C ARG A 51 -9.49 -2.51 -3.64
N MET A 52 -9.44 -2.47 -2.31
CA MET A 52 -9.89 -3.56 -1.45
C MET A 52 -11.41 -3.63 -1.37
N HIS A 53 -12.18 -2.56 -1.53
CA HIS A 53 -13.64 -2.68 -1.61
C HIS A 53 -14.07 -3.30 -2.95
N ASP A 54 -13.49 -2.83 -4.07
CA ASP A 54 -13.73 -3.40 -5.40
C ASP A 54 -13.14 -4.82 -5.50
N GLY A 55 -11.97 -5.00 -4.89
CA GLY A 55 -11.21 -6.24 -4.87
C GLY A 55 -11.66 -7.23 -3.80
N ALA A 56 -12.35 -6.85 -2.72
CA ALA A 56 -12.94 -7.77 -1.75
C ALA A 56 -14.30 -8.28 -2.24
N ALA A 57 -15.00 -7.54 -3.10
CA ALA A 57 -16.09 -8.12 -3.88
C ALA A 57 -15.54 -9.22 -4.83
N ALA A 58 -14.44 -8.96 -5.52
CA ALA A 58 -13.79 -9.93 -6.40
C ALA A 58 -13.05 -11.08 -5.65
N ALA A 59 -12.40 -10.78 -4.52
CA ALA A 59 -11.66 -11.74 -3.70
C ALA A 59 -12.59 -12.51 -2.77
N GLY A 60 -13.72 -11.94 -2.36
CA GLY A 60 -14.84 -12.66 -1.76
C GLY A 60 -15.46 -13.63 -2.75
N ALA A 61 -15.60 -13.23 -4.03
CA ALA A 61 -15.99 -14.14 -5.11
C ALA A 61 -14.92 -15.20 -5.43
N ALA A 62 -13.62 -14.92 -5.24
CA ALA A 62 -12.55 -15.91 -5.38
C ALA A 62 -12.39 -16.83 -4.15
N ALA A 63 -12.78 -16.35 -2.97
CA ALA A 63 -12.86 -17.14 -1.74
C ALA A 63 -14.12 -18.01 -1.67
N ASP A 64 -15.10 -17.76 -2.55
CA ASP A 64 -16.26 -18.61 -2.73
C ASP A 64 -15.77 -20.02 -3.16
N PRO A 65 -16.06 -21.07 -2.36
CA PRO A 65 -15.71 -22.45 -2.71
C PRO A 65 -16.20 -22.84 -4.13
N MET A 66 -17.28 -22.22 -4.64
CA MET A 66 -17.79 -22.44 -5.98
C MET A 66 -16.84 -21.95 -7.08
N THR A 67 -16.26 -20.76 -6.94
CA THR A 67 -15.28 -20.21 -7.90
C THR A 67 -13.98 -21.00 -7.89
N LYS A 68 -13.56 -21.44 -6.70
CA LYS A 68 -12.41 -22.34 -6.57
C LYS A 68 -12.67 -23.69 -7.26
N ALA A 69 -13.86 -24.28 -7.09
CA ALA A 69 -14.25 -25.51 -7.78
C ALA A 69 -14.23 -25.35 -9.31
N ARG A 70 -14.74 -24.22 -9.83
CA ARG A 70 -14.68 -23.89 -11.27
C ARG A 70 -13.25 -23.78 -11.79
N SER A 71 -12.34 -23.14 -11.04
CA SER A 71 -10.93 -23.02 -11.46
C SER A 71 -10.21 -24.37 -11.54
N VAL A 72 -10.46 -25.28 -10.60
CA VAL A 72 -9.88 -26.64 -10.61
C VAL A 72 -10.42 -27.45 -11.78
N LEU A 73 -11.71 -27.30 -12.10
CA LEU A 73 -12.32 -28.00 -13.24
C LEU A 73 -11.74 -27.51 -14.58
N ALA A 74 -11.59 -26.20 -14.74
CA ALA A 74 -10.98 -25.59 -15.93
C ALA A 74 -9.52 -26.00 -16.12
N GLU A 75 -8.76 -26.08 -15.03
CA GLU A 75 -7.36 -26.52 -15.07
C GLU A 75 -7.23 -27.99 -15.49
N ARG A 76 -8.13 -28.87 -15.03
CA ARG A 76 -8.15 -30.29 -15.43
C ARG A 76 -8.57 -30.50 -16.88
N PHE A 77 -9.54 -29.71 -17.36
CA PHE A 77 -9.92 -29.69 -18.78
C PHE A 77 -8.75 -29.23 -19.65
N ALA A 78 -8.03 -28.17 -19.25
CA ALA A 78 -6.86 -27.69 -19.99
C ALA A 78 -5.70 -28.69 -20.02
N ARG A 79 -5.58 -29.55 -19.00
CA ARG A 79 -4.64 -30.68 -18.98
C ARG A 79 -5.10 -31.89 -19.80
N GLY A 80 -6.35 -31.88 -20.29
CA GLY A 80 -6.95 -33.02 -20.97
C GLY A 80 -7.27 -34.20 -20.06
N GLU A 81 -7.33 -33.98 -18.74
CA GLU A 81 -7.69 -35.03 -17.75
C GLU A 81 -9.20 -35.30 -17.73
N ILE A 82 -10.01 -34.38 -18.28
CA ILE A 82 -11.48 -34.41 -18.31
C ILE A 82 -11.94 -34.05 -19.73
N ASP A 83 -12.95 -34.76 -20.22
CA ASP A 83 -13.55 -34.55 -21.54
C ASP A 83 -14.57 -33.40 -21.55
N GLU A 84 -14.91 -32.87 -22.74
CA GLU A 84 -15.78 -31.69 -22.90
C GLU A 84 -17.20 -31.93 -22.36
N ASP A 85 -17.78 -33.11 -22.62
CA ASP A 85 -19.11 -33.47 -22.13
C ASP A 85 -19.17 -33.48 -20.59
N GLU A 86 -18.10 -34.02 -19.97
CA GLU A 86 -17.99 -34.12 -18.52
C GLU A 86 -17.73 -32.76 -17.85
N TYR A 87 -17.01 -31.86 -18.54
CA TYR A 87 -16.85 -30.47 -18.14
C TYR A 87 -18.21 -29.75 -18.11
N HIS A 88 -19.03 -29.88 -19.17
CA HIS A 88 -20.34 -29.22 -19.25
C HIS A 88 -21.33 -29.73 -18.20
N VAL A 89 -21.35 -31.04 -17.91
CA VAL A 89 -22.21 -31.62 -16.87
C VAL A 89 -21.83 -31.09 -15.49
N ARG A 90 -20.54 -31.04 -15.14
CA ARG A 90 -20.09 -30.52 -13.84
C ARG A 90 -20.24 -29.01 -13.72
N MET A 91 -20.01 -28.27 -14.80
CA MET A 91 -20.19 -26.82 -14.83
C MET A 91 -21.66 -26.41 -14.63
N SER A 92 -22.59 -27.14 -15.24
CA SER A 92 -24.04 -26.91 -15.06
C SER A 92 -24.52 -27.29 -13.65
N ALA A 93 -24.02 -28.38 -13.06
CA ALA A 93 -24.27 -28.72 -11.67
C ALA A 93 -23.80 -27.61 -10.69
N LEU A 94 -22.62 -27.04 -10.91
CA LEU A 94 -22.08 -25.91 -10.13
C LEU A 94 -22.78 -24.56 -10.41
N ARG A 95 -23.68 -24.48 -11.40
CA ARG A 95 -24.46 -23.28 -11.74
C ARG A 95 -25.90 -23.36 -11.19
N ASN A 96 -26.40 -24.57 -11.01
CA ASN A 96 -27.76 -24.87 -10.56
C ASN A 96 -27.86 -25.21 -9.06
N GLY A 97 -26.73 -25.32 -8.36
CA GLY A 97 -26.66 -25.57 -6.91
C GLY A 97 -26.65 -24.30 -6.04
N ASP A 98 -26.84 -23.12 -6.64
CA ASP A 98 -27.07 -21.82 -5.98
C ASP A 98 -28.58 -21.55 -5.84
#